data_AF-A0ABD2IFQ3-F1
#
_entry.id   AF-A0ABD2IFQ3-F1
#
_cell.length_a   1.000
_cell.length_b   1.000
_cell.length_c   1.000
_cell.angle_alpha   90.00
_cell.angle_beta   90.00
_cell.angle_gamma   90.00
#
_symmetry.space_group_name_H-M   'P 1'
#
loop_
_entity.id
_entity.type
_entity.pdbx_description
1 polymer ?
#
loop_
_entity_poly.entity_id
_entity_poly.type
_entity_poly.pdbx_seq_one_letter_code
_entity_poly.pdbx_strand_id
1 'polypeptide(L)'
;MATLSRQQKYGLIFLVGWLANLFLCCLVAFVLVRALFAVAEPDHWVLVSFWTHICLFLGFSIAFLVFLLFNNYTAVIFATVFTVCQILCVLITSLTIIADDDSNPSIGFSKDPILWIKSRHWLPILFSVIFIPLFAAQIFLINRYAAHLGINGGKRNTAAYSSAPTGQTGEEQLNIVQQQQQHEQLQHHDNLHD
;
A
#
# COMPACT_ATOMS: atom_id res chain seq x y z
N MET A 1 10.31 6.57 -31.14
CA MET A 1 9.92 5.93 -29.87
C MET A 1 9.16 6.96 -29.05
N ALA A 2 7.84 6.81 -28.88
CA ALA A 2 7.03 7.79 -28.15
C ALA A 2 7.38 7.74 -26.65
N THR A 3 7.84 8.86 -26.11
CA THR A 3 8.11 9.00 -24.67
C THR A 3 6.80 9.07 -23.92
N LEU A 4 6.36 7.94 -23.35
CA LEU A 4 5.25 7.88 -22.39
C LEU A 4 5.43 8.95 -21.31
N SER A 5 4.37 9.70 -21.01
CA SER A 5 4.37 10.68 -19.93
C SER A 5 4.71 10.00 -18.61
N ARG A 6 5.41 10.70 -17.70
CA ARG A 6 5.87 10.13 -16.42
C ARG A 6 4.70 9.54 -15.60
N GLN A 7 3.51 10.11 -15.71
CA GLN A 7 2.26 9.62 -15.09
C GLN A 7 1.82 8.27 -15.65
N GLN A 8 1.83 8.09 -16.99
CA GLN A 8 1.47 6.81 -17.60
C GLN A 8 2.44 5.69 -17.20
N LYS A 9 3.73 5.99 -16.98
CA LYS A 9 4.71 5.01 -16.50
C LYS A 9 4.38 4.51 -15.10
N TYR A 10 4.03 5.41 -14.18
CA TYR A 10 3.64 5.01 -12.82
C TYR A 10 2.32 4.23 -12.80
N GLY A 11 1.36 4.60 -13.65
CA GLY A 11 0.10 3.89 -13.81
C GLY A 11 0.31 2.47 -14.35
N LEU A 12 1.24 2.31 -15.30
CA LEU A 12 1.61 1.00 -15.83
C LEU A 12 2.31 0.13 -14.78
N ILE A 13 3.26 0.68 -14.01
CA ILE A 13 3.91 -0.06 -12.91
C ILE A 13 2.87 -0.50 -11.88
N PHE A 14 1.95 0.39 -11.52
CA PHE A 14 0.86 0.05 -10.60
C PHE A 14 -0.02 -1.08 -11.17
N LEU A 15 -0.44 -0.97 -12.43
CA LEU A 15 -1.26 -1.97 -13.11
C LEU A 15 -0.55 -3.33 -13.17
N VAL A 16 0.75 -3.35 -13.49
CA VAL A 16 1.55 -4.58 -13.49
C VAL A 16 1.63 -5.17 -12.09
N GLY A 17 1.84 -4.35 -11.06
CA GLY A 17 1.82 -4.79 -9.67
C GLY A 17 0.46 -5.35 -9.25
N TRP A 18 -0.63 -4.69 -9.65
CA TRP A 18 -2.00 -5.17 -9.40
C TRP A 18 -2.28 -6.49 -10.11
N LEU A 19 -1.88 -6.64 -11.38
CA LEU A 19 -2.03 -7.87 -12.17
C LEU A 19 -1.20 -9.02 -11.58
N ALA A 20 0.02 -8.74 -11.12
CA ALA A 20 0.84 -9.74 -10.44
C ALA A 20 0.18 -10.18 -9.13
N ASN A 21 -0.38 -9.26 -8.33
CA ASN A 21 -1.14 -9.60 -7.13
C ASN A 21 -2.39 -10.44 -7.45
N LEU A 22 -3.12 -10.09 -8.52
CA LEU A 22 -4.26 -10.86 -9.02
C LEU A 22 -3.86 -12.29 -9.39
N PHE A 23 -2.81 -12.45 -10.19
CA PHE A 23 -2.32 -13.76 -10.61
C PHE A 23 -1.95 -14.64 -9.41
N LEU A 24 -1.27 -14.06 -8.42
CA LEU A 24 -0.89 -14.77 -7.21
C LEU A 24 -2.11 -15.10 -6.33
N CYS A 25 -3.08 -14.19 -6.25
CA CYS A 25 -4.36 -14.46 -5.59
C CYS A 25 -5.12 -15.62 -6.27
N CYS A 26 -5.07 -15.72 -7.60
CA CYS A 26 -5.62 -16.88 -8.32
C CYS A 26 -4.87 -18.18 -7.99
N LEU A 27 -3.54 -18.14 -7.80
CA LEU A 27 -2.79 -19.32 -7.36
C LEU A 27 -3.19 -19.75 -5.95
N VAL A 28 -3.33 -18.82 -5.01
CA VAL A 28 -3.82 -19.10 -3.64
C VAL A 28 -5.23 -19.69 -3.69
N ALA A 29 -6.13 -19.10 -4.48
CA ALA A 29 -7.49 -19.61 -4.66
C ALA A 29 -7.49 -21.02 -5.28
N PHE A 30 -6.61 -21.29 -6.24
CA PHE A 30 -6.46 -22.62 -6.82
C PHE A 30 -6.02 -23.65 -5.77
N VAL A 31 -5.01 -23.33 -4.96
CA VAL A 31 -4.58 -24.21 -3.86
C VAL A 31 -5.70 -24.41 -2.85
N LEU A 32 -6.41 -23.35 -2.46
CA LEU A 32 -7.54 -23.41 -1.54
C LEU A 32 -8.64 -24.34 -2.06
N VAL A 33 -9.06 -24.19 -3.32
CA VAL A 33 -10.07 -25.06 -3.94
C VAL A 33 -9.57 -26.50 -3.96
N ARG A 34 -8.31 -26.74 -4.32
CA ARG A 34 -7.74 -28.10 -4.32
C ARG A 34 -7.68 -28.70 -2.91
N ALA A 35 -7.40 -27.90 -1.88
CA ALA A 35 -7.39 -28.32 -0.49
C ALA A 35 -8.79 -28.70 0.00
N LEU A 36 -9.83 -27.96 -0.42
CA LEU A 36 -11.23 -28.27 -0.09
C LEU A 36 -11.74 -29.56 -0.76
N PHE A 37 -11.18 -29.94 -1.91
CA PHE A 37 -11.49 -31.20 -2.60
C PHE A 37 -10.53 -32.34 -2.24
N ALA A 38 -9.56 -32.12 -1.36
CA ALA A 38 -8.65 -33.16 -0.91
C ALA A 38 -9.39 -34.15 0.01
N VAL A 39 -8.91 -35.39 0.02
CA VAL A 39 -9.46 -36.45 0.89
C VAL A 39 -8.97 -36.28 2.34
N ALA A 40 -7.81 -35.66 2.52
CA ALA A 40 -7.26 -35.33 3.83
C ALA A 40 -7.95 -34.08 4.40
N GLU A 41 -8.19 -34.07 5.73
CA GLU A 41 -8.67 -32.89 6.42
C GLU A 41 -7.59 -31.81 6.42
N PRO A 42 -7.82 -30.68 5.75
CA PRO A 42 -6.77 -29.69 5.60
C PRO A 42 -6.68 -28.80 6.84
N ASP A 43 -5.46 -28.34 7.13
CA ASP A 43 -5.17 -27.44 8.26
C ASP A 43 -6.05 -26.18 8.21
N HIS A 44 -6.97 -26.08 9.17
CA HIS A 44 -7.97 -25.02 9.23
C HIS A 44 -7.33 -23.63 9.30
N TRP A 45 -6.17 -23.47 9.95
CA TRP A 45 -5.52 -22.17 10.08
C TRP A 45 -4.95 -21.68 8.75
N VAL A 46 -4.38 -22.60 7.96
CA VAL A 46 -3.87 -22.30 6.62
C VAL A 46 -5.02 -21.98 5.65
N LEU A 47 -6.15 -22.69 5.77
CA LEU A 47 -7.34 -22.35 4.97
C LEU A 47 -7.90 -20.97 5.30
N VAL A 48 -8.03 -20.65 6.59
CA VAL A 48 -8.51 -19.35 7.03
C VAL A 48 -7.58 -18.25 6.53
N SER A 49 -6.27 -18.47 6.53
CA SER A 49 -5.33 -17.47 6.04
C SER A 49 -5.43 -17.26 4.52
N PHE A 50 -5.59 -18.33 3.74
CA PHE A 50 -5.82 -18.23 2.30
C PHE A 50 -7.12 -17.50 1.96
N TRP A 51 -8.21 -17.83 2.65
CA TRP A 51 -9.48 -17.12 2.52
C TRP A 51 -9.34 -15.64 2.88
N THR A 52 -8.68 -15.35 4.00
CA THR A 52 -8.42 -13.99 4.46
C THR A 52 -7.64 -13.21 3.42
N HIS A 53 -6.60 -13.80 2.83
CA HIS A 53 -5.80 -13.16 1.78
C HIS A 53 -6.64 -12.76 0.56
N ILE A 54 -7.54 -13.64 0.10
CA ILE A 54 -8.46 -13.39 -1.01
C ILE A 54 -9.43 -12.25 -0.66
N CYS A 55 -10.04 -12.29 0.52
CA CYS A 55 -10.95 -11.23 0.99
C CYS A 55 -10.25 -9.87 1.06
N LEU A 56 -9.01 -9.83 1.56
CA LEU A 56 -8.19 -8.61 1.60
C LEU A 56 -7.85 -8.11 0.19
N PHE A 57 -7.61 -8.99 -0.78
CA PHE A 57 -7.36 -8.60 -2.18
C PHE A 57 -8.60 -7.96 -2.82
N LEU A 58 -9.78 -8.54 -2.58
CA LEU A 58 -11.04 -7.99 -3.05
C LEU A 58 -11.31 -6.63 -2.39
N GLY A 59 -11.12 -6.51 -1.07
CA GLY A 59 -11.24 -5.25 -0.35
C GLY A 59 -10.29 -4.17 -0.89
N PHE A 60 -9.03 -4.51 -1.11
CA PHE A 60 -8.04 -3.65 -1.76
C PHE A 60 -8.51 -3.21 -3.15
N SER A 61 -8.96 -4.14 -4.00
CA SER A 61 -9.38 -3.84 -5.37
C SER A 61 -10.63 -2.94 -5.39
N ILE A 62 -11.60 -3.18 -4.52
CA ILE A 62 -12.79 -2.33 -4.38
C ILE A 62 -12.39 -0.94 -3.88
N ALA A 63 -11.59 -0.84 -2.82
CA ALA A 63 -11.12 0.45 -2.31
C ALA A 63 -10.35 1.23 -3.38
N PHE A 64 -9.51 0.55 -4.14
CA PHE A 64 -8.77 1.16 -5.24
C PHE A 64 -9.69 1.65 -6.38
N LEU A 65 -10.69 0.85 -6.79
CA LEU A 65 -11.68 1.28 -7.78
C LEU A 65 -12.50 2.47 -7.30
N VAL A 66 -12.91 2.47 -6.03
CA VAL A 66 -13.61 3.60 -5.40
C VAL A 66 -12.73 4.85 -5.41
N PHE A 67 -11.44 4.72 -5.11
CA PHE A 67 -10.49 5.83 -5.20
C PHE A 67 -10.41 6.39 -6.63
N LEU A 68 -10.28 5.53 -7.64
CA LEU A 68 -10.21 5.95 -9.05
C LEU A 68 -11.49 6.63 -9.54
N LEU A 69 -12.65 6.12 -9.14
CA LEU A 69 -13.96 6.63 -9.59
C LEU A 69 -14.37 7.92 -8.87
N PHE A 70 -14.15 7.99 -7.56
CA PHE A 70 -14.70 9.04 -6.71
C PHE A 70 -13.65 10.03 -6.18
N ASN A 71 -12.36 9.82 -6.47
CA ASN A 71 -11.24 10.61 -5.93
C ASN A 71 -11.30 10.78 -4.40
N ASN A 72 -11.79 9.75 -3.70
CA ASN A 72 -12.00 9.80 -2.26
C ASN A 72 -10.71 9.39 -1.51
N TYR A 73 -10.15 10.31 -0.71
CA TYR A 73 -8.96 10.05 0.11
C TYR A 73 -9.15 8.94 1.13
N THR A 74 -10.34 8.77 1.68
CA THR A 74 -10.60 7.68 2.63
C THR A 74 -10.41 6.31 1.97
N ALA A 75 -10.69 6.19 0.67
CA ALA A 75 -10.48 4.96 -0.08
C ALA A 75 -8.99 4.63 -0.27
N VAL A 76 -8.11 5.64 -0.32
CA VAL A 76 -6.64 5.47 -0.29
C VAL A 76 -6.20 4.84 1.01
N ILE A 77 -6.71 5.35 2.14
CA ILE A 77 -6.38 4.83 3.47
C ILE A 77 -6.80 3.36 3.57
N PHE A 78 -8.02 3.03 3.16
CA PHE A 78 -8.49 1.65 3.13
C PHE A 78 -7.64 0.76 2.22
N ALA A 79 -7.29 1.21 1.03
CA ALA A 79 -6.41 0.46 0.13
C ALA A 79 -5.06 0.15 0.79
N THR A 80 -4.43 1.15 1.42
CA THR A 80 -3.17 0.96 2.16
C THR A 80 -3.33 -0.01 3.32
N VAL A 81 -4.39 0.11 4.13
CA VAL A 81 -4.67 -0.82 5.24
C VAL A 81 -4.85 -2.25 4.73
N PHE A 82 -5.63 -2.45 3.66
CA PHE A 82 -5.78 -3.77 3.06
C PHE A 82 -4.44 -4.34 2.57
N THR A 83 -3.61 -3.55 1.90
CA THR A 83 -2.27 -4.00 1.47
C THR A 83 -1.37 -4.38 2.66
N VAL A 84 -1.37 -3.59 3.74
CA VAL A 84 -0.61 -3.92 4.97
C VAL A 84 -1.12 -5.23 5.60
N CYS A 85 -2.44 -5.39 5.71
CA CYS A 85 -3.03 -6.64 6.19
C CYS A 85 -2.67 -7.82 5.28
N GLN A 86 -2.57 -7.64 3.96
CA GLN A 86 -2.13 -8.69 3.05
C GLN A 86 -0.67 -9.08 3.30
N ILE A 87 0.22 -8.11 3.50
CA ILE A 87 1.62 -8.38 3.87
C ILE A 87 1.67 -9.24 5.13
N LEU A 88 0.97 -8.81 6.19
CA LEU A 88 0.95 -9.54 7.46
C LEU A 88 0.37 -10.95 7.30
N CYS A 89 -0.70 -11.09 6.52
CA CYS A 89 -1.31 -12.37 6.22
C CYS A 89 -0.33 -13.32 5.51
N VAL A 90 0.42 -12.83 4.51
CA VAL A 90 1.45 -13.63 3.82
C VAL A 90 2.58 -14.03 4.76
N LEU A 91 3.06 -13.11 5.60
CA LEU A 91 4.12 -13.37 6.56
C LEU A 91 3.71 -14.43 7.60
N ILE A 92 2.54 -14.25 8.23
CA ILE A 92 2.02 -15.19 9.23
C ILE A 92 1.81 -16.55 8.59
N THR A 93 1.16 -16.63 7.43
CA THR A 93 0.93 -17.90 6.72
C THR A 93 2.23 -18.60 6.39
N SER A 94 3.23 -17.87 5.90
CA SER A 94 4.53 -18.44 5.56
C SER A 94 5.24 -18.99 6.79
N LEU A 95 5.22 -18.25 7.90
CA LEU A 95 5.80 -18.71 9.17
C LEU A 95 5.06 -19.94 9.71
N THR A 96 3.74 -19.96 9.67
CA THR A 96 2.94 -21.13 10.10
C THR A 96 3.27 -22.37 9.27
N ILE A 97 3.39 -22.23 7.94
CA ILE A 97 3.73 -23.34 7.04
C ILE A 97 5.16 -23.84 7.28
N ILE A 98 6.11 -22.95 7.60
CA ILE A 98 7.52 -23.32 7.84
C ILE A 98 7.72 -23.92 9.24
N ALA A 99 6.96 -23.47 10.23
CA ALA A 99 7.09 -23.92 11.62
C ALA A 99 6.57 -25.35 11.83
N ASP A 100 5.68 -25.81 10.96
CA ASP A 100 5.07 -27.14 11.03
C ASP A 100 5.82 -28.12 10.11
N ASP A 101 6.86 -28.76 10.67
CA ASP A 101 7.78 -29.65 9.94
C ASP A 101 7.19 -31.06 9.78
N ASP A 102 6.22 -31.19 8.88
CA ASP A 102 5.75 -32.49 8.37
C ASP A 102 6.48 -32.82 7.06
N SER A 103 7.76 -33.15 7.18
CA SER A 103 8.64 -33.50 6.05
C SER A 103 8.38 -34.93 5.54
N ASN A 104 7.30 -35.11 4.78
CA ASN A 104 7.10 -36.34 4.00
C ASN A 104 7.23 -36.08 2.48
N PRO A 105 8.39 -36.39 1.87
CA PRO A 105 8.66 -36.09 0.46
C PRO A 105 7.83 -36.92 -0.52
N SER A 106 7.13 -37.96 -0.06
CA SER A 106 6.32 -38.85 -0.90
C SER A 106 4.90 -38.34 -1.17
N ILE A 107 4.50 -37.23 -0.54
CA ILE A 107 3.16 -36.67 -0.67
C ILE A 107 3.09 -35.90 -1.98
N GLY A 108 2.06 -36.19 -2.79
CA GLY A 108 1.79 -35.51 -4.05
C GLY A 108 0.73 -34.43 -3.88
N PHE A 109 0.87 -33.32 -4.62
CA PHE A 109 -0.06 -32.18 -4.59
C PHE A 109 -1.53 -32.57 -4.85
N SER A 110 -1.77 -33.67 -5.58
CA SER A 110 -3.14 -34.12 -5.85
C SER A 110 -3.81 -34.81 -4.67
N LYS A 111 -3.06 -35.31 -3.69
CA LYS A 111 -3.61 -35.99 -2.50
C LYS A 111 -3.79 -34.99 -1.36
N ASP A 112 -2.75 -34.20 -1.10
CA ASP A 112 -2.78 -33.17 -0.08
C ASP A 112 -1.92 -31.97 -0.53
N PRO A 113 -2.56 -30.90 -1.07
CA PRO A 113 -1.84 -29.75 -1.59
C PRO A 113 -1.21 -28.91 -0.48
N ILE A 114 -1.80 -28.85 0.72
CA ILE A 114 -1.28 -28.06 1.84
C ILE A 114 -0.02 -28.73 2.38
N LEU A 115 -0.09 -30.03 2.62
CA LEU A 115 1.05 -30.81 3.11
C LEU A 115 2.17 -30.89 2.07
N TRP A 116 1.84 -30.91 0.77
CA TRP A 116 2.82 -30.79 -0.31
C TRP A 116 3.58 -29.45 -0.27
N ILE A 117 2.89 -28.35 0.09
CA ILE A 117 3.52 -27.04 0.28
C ILE A 117 4.37 -27.04 1.56
N LYS A 118 3.86 -27.58 2.68
CA LYS A 118 4.61 -27.73 3.94
C LYS A 118 5.92 -28.48 3.72
N SER A 119 5.91 -29.59 2.97
CA SER A 119 7.14 -30.34 2.64
C SER A 119 8.22 -29.57 1.84
N ARG A 120 7.91 -28.36 1.35
CA ARG A 120 8.80 -27.54 0.52
C ARG A 120 8.88 -26.11 1.08
N HIS A 121 9.64 -25.93 2.17
CA HIS A 121 9.82 -24.64 2.85
C HIS A 121 10.30 -23.49 1.95
N TRP A 122 10.94 -23.78 0.80
CA TRP A 122 11.36 -22.75 -0.16
C TRP A 122 10.17 -22.07 -0.87
N LEU A 123 9.01 -22.72 -1.00
CA LEU A 123 7.81 -22.15 -1.63
C LEU A 123 7.25 -20.95 -0.85
N PRO A 124 6.92 -21.05 0.47
CA PRO A 124 6.44 -19.91 1.25
C PRO A 124 7.48 -18.79 1.37
N ILE A 125 8.78 -19.13 1.39
CA ILE A 125 9.87 -18.14 1.38
C ILE A 125 9.87 -17.37 0.05
N LEU A 126 9.86 -18.08 -1.08
CA LEU A 126 9.84 -17.47 -2.41
C LEU A 126 8.60 -16.57 -2.58
N PHE A 127 7.45 -17.04 -2.09
CA PHE A 127 6.22 -16.27 -2.08
C PHE A 127 6.41 -14.96 -1.30
N SER A 128 6.90 -15.01 -0.05
CA SER A 128 7.14 -13.82 0.76
C SER A 128 8.12 -12.83 0.12
N VAL A 129 9.22 -13.33 -0.46
CA VAL A 129 10.25 -12.49 -1.12
C VAL A 129 9.70 -11.77 -2.35
N ILE A 130 8.77 -12.37 -3.08
CA ILE A 130 8.12 -11.72 -4.24
C ILE A 130 7.05 -10.72 -3.77
N PHE A 131 6.30 -11.05 -2.73
CA PHE A 131 5.15 -10.26 -2.26
C PHE A 131 5.54 -8.97 -1.57
N ILE A 132 6.56 -8.98 -0.72
CA ILE A 132 6.93 -7.80 0.08
C ILE A 132 7.33 -6.61 -0.82
N PRO A 133 8.23 -6.75 -1.81
CA PRO A 133 8.57 -5.65 -2.70
C PRO A 133 7.39 -5.17 -3.56
N LEU A 134 6.54 -6.10 -3.99
CA LEU A 134 5.35 -5.78 -4.79
C LEU A 134 4.37 -4.91 -3.99
N PHE A 135 4.09 -5.30 -2.74
CA PHE A 135 3.23 -4.53 -1.86
C PHE A 135 3.83 -3.18 -1.45
N ALA A 136 5.14 -3.13 -1.20
CA ALA A 136 5.84 -1.87 -0.94
C ALA A 136 5.74 -0.91 -2.13
N ALA A 137 5.89 -1.42 -3.36
CA ALA A 137 5.72 -0.63 -4.58
C ALA A 137 4.28 -0.12 -4.74
N GLN A 138 3.27 -0.95 -4.43
CA GLN A 138 1.87 -0.53 -4.47
C GLN A 138 1.58 0.60 -3.47
N ILE A 139 2.03 0.48 -2.22
CA ILE A 139 1.85 1.52 -1.18
C ILE A 139 2.51 2.83 -1.61
N PHE A 140 3.74 2.77 -2.10
CA PHE A 140 4.46 3.96 -2.55
C PHE A 140 3.73 4.68 -3.69
N LEU A 141 3.23 3.92 -4.66
CA LEU A 141 2.49 4.48 -5.80
C LEU A 141 1.15 5.07 -5.37
N ILE A 142 0.40 4.39 -4.51
CA ILE A 142 -0.87 4.88 -3.96
C ILE A 142 -0.67 6.20 -3.21
N ASN A 143 0.34 6.27 -2.34
CA ASN A 143 0.67 7.50 -1.60
C ASN A 143 1.06 8.64 -2.54
N ARG A 144 1.81 8.34 -3.61
CA ARG A 144 2.19 9.37 -4.60
C ARG A 144 1.00 9.85 -5.42
N TYR A 145 0.09 8.97 -5.82
CA TYR A 145 -1.14 9.36 -6.52
C TYR A 145 -2.06 10.19 -5.63
N ALA A 146 -2.20 9.82 -4.35
CA ALA A 146 -2.96 10.60 -3.38
C ALA A 146 -2.36 12.00 -3.18
N ALA A 147 -1.03 12.14 -3.10
CA ALA A 147 -0.38 13.45 -2.99
C ALA A 147 -0.62 14.35 -4.21
N HIS A 148 -0.57 13.78 -5.43
CA HIS A 148 -0.84 14.55 -6.66
C HIS A 148 -2.29 15.02 -6.76
N LEU A 149 -3.25 14.18 -6.35
CA LEU A 149 -4.65 14.60 -6.26
C LEU A 149 -4.87 15.59 -5.11
N GLY A 150 -4.10 15.47 -4.02
CA GLY A 150 -4.12 16.37 -2.85
C GLY A 150 -3.69 17.79 -3.19
N ILE A 151 -2.70 17.92 -4.07
CA ILE A 151 -2.22 19.21 -4.57
C ILE A 151 -3.23 19.83 -5.56
N ASN A 152 -3.89 19.02 -6.39
CA ASN A 152 -4.90 19.51 -7.36
C ASN A 152 -6.31 19.71 -6.76
N GLY A 153 -6.63 19.01 -5.67
CA GLY A 153 -7.87 19.14 -4.88
C GLY A 153 -7.70 20.02 -3.62
N GLY A 154 -6.49 20.52 -3.37
CA GLY A 154 -6.07 21.31 -2.20
C GLY A 154 -6.61 22.74 -2.15
N LYS A 155 -7.67 23.06 -2.90
CA LYS A 155 -8.50 24.23 -2.63
C LYS A 155 -9.62 23.96 -1.63
N ARG A 156 -9.76 22.75 -1.09
CA ARG A 156 -10.91 22.44 -0.22
C ARG A 156 -10.67 22.00 1.22
N ASN A 157 -9.48 21.62 1.69
CA ASN A 157 -9.31 21.23 3.11
C ASN A 157 -7.90 21.44 3.71
N THR A 158 -7.11 22.41 3.24
CA THR A 158 -5.85 22.86 3.89
C THR A 158 -6.09 23.74 5.12
N ALA A 159 -7.06 23.36 5.97
CA ALA A 159 -7.28 23.99 7.27
C ALA A 159 -7.09 23.05 8.47
N ALA A 160 -6.82 21.75 8.27
CA ALA A 160 -6.80 20.78 9.38
C ALA A 160 -5.49 20.01 9.60
N TYR A 161 -4.46 20.20 8.78
CA TYR A 161 -3.10 19.71 9.07
C TYR A 161 -2.08 20.83 8.83
N SER A 162 -2.18 21.88 9.66
CA SER A 162 -1.07 22.80 9.89
C SER A 162 -0.32 22.31 11.13
N SER A 163 0.72 21.49 10.91
CA SER A 163 1.77 21.27 11.90
C SER A 163 2.99 20.60 11.27
N ALA A 164 3.79 21.39 10.56
CA ALA A 164 5.25 21.34 10.63
C ALA A 164 5.84 22.45 9.72
N PRO A 165 6.40 23.54 10.29
CA PRO A 165 7.13 24.53 9.50
C PRO A 165 8.47 23.91 9.11
N THR A 166 8.59 23.45 7.87
CA THR A 166 9.88 23.06 7.30
C THR A 166 10.54 24.30 6.73
N GLY A 167 11.45 24.88 7.51
CA GLY A 167 12.61 25.64 7.05
C GLY A 167 12.36 26.78 6.06
N GLN A 168 11.75 27.87 6.52
CA GLN A 168 12.12 29.18 5.98
C GLN A 168 13.43 29.59 6.64
N THR A 169 14.47 29.67 5.82
CA THR A 169 15.77 30.27 6.12
C THR A 169 15.56 31.61 6.83
N GLY A 170 16.23 31.79 7.98
CA GLY A 170 16.06 32.93 8.88
C GLY A 170 16.27 34.33 8.28
N GLU A 171 16.75 34.42 7.05
CA GLU A 171 16.88 35.68 6.31
C GLU A 171 15.53 36.24 5.80
N GLU A 172 14.54 35.37 5.51
CA GLU A 172 13.23 35.84 5.02
C GLU A 172 12.37 36.42 6.16
N GLN A 173 12.42 35.81 7.36
CA GLN A 173 11.73 36.37 8.53
C GLN A 173 12.39 37.67 9.01
N LEU A 174 13.72 37.80 8.93
CA LEU A 174 14.40 39.03 9.32
C LEU A 174 14.00 40.20 8.41
N ASN A 175 13.93 39.99 7.10
CA ASN A 175 13.52 41.03 6.15
C ASN A 175 12.07 41.49 6.34
N ILE A 176 11.16 40.59 6.70
CA ILE A 176 9.75 40.95 6.96
C ILE A 176 9.64 41.79 8.24
N VAL A 177 10.36 41.42 9.31
CA VAL A 177 10.37 42.20 10.56
C VAL A 177 11.02 43.58 10.35
N GLN A 178 12.09 43.64 9.54
CA GLN A 178 12.77 44.90 9.25
C GLN A 178 11.92 45.84 8.39
N GLN A 179 11.19 45.31 7.40
CA GLN A 179 10.23 46.12 6.62
C GLN A 179 9.07 46.62 7.47
N GLN A 180 8.59 45.81 8.42
CA GLN A 180 7.46 46.20 9.28
C GLN A 180 7.86 47.32 10.26
N GLN A 181 9.07 47.26 10.84
CA GLN A 181 9.59 48.34 11.67
C GLN A 181 9.84 49.63 10.89
N GLN A 182 10.28 49.54 9.63
CA GLN A 182 10.52 50.71 8.81
C GLN A 182 9.20 51.41 8.42
N HIS A 183 8.11 50.64 8.23
CA HIS A 183 6.81 51.19 7.90
C HIS A 183 6.14 51.90 9.10
N GLU A 184 6.32 51.38 10.32
CA GLU A 184 5.83 52.02 11.54
C GLU A 184 6.55 53.35 11.83
N GLN A 185 7.86 53.45 11.55
CA GLN A 185 8.57 54.71 11.73
C GLN A 185 8.13 55.81 10.74
N LEU A 186 7.78 55.43 9.51
CA LEU A 186 7.23 56.38 8.52
C LEU A 186 5.85 56.89 8.93
N GLN A 187 4.97 56.02 9.44
CA GLN A 187 3.64 56.44 9.91
C GLN A 187 3.68 57.30 11.17
N HIS A 188 4.68 57.11 12.03
CA HIS A 188 4.81 57.94 13.22
C HIS A 188 5.38 59.34 12.92
N HIS A 189 6.13 59.51 11.83
CA HIS A 189 6.68 60.80 11.42
C HIS A 189 5.62 61.72 10.78
N ASP A 190 4.66 61.15 10.04
CA ASP A 190 3.58 61.92 9.41
C ASP A 190 2.55 62.47 10.42
N ASN A 191 2.50 61.93 11.64
CA ASN A 191 1.57 62.39 12.70
C ASN A 191 2.15 63.47 13.63
N LEU A 192 3.35 63.99 13.34
CA LEU A 192 4.04 65.01 14.16
C LEU A 192 4.05 66.41 13.51
N HIS A 193 3.38 66.59 12.37
CA HIS A 193 3.36 67.84 11.61
C HIS A 193 1.97 68.49 11.43
N ASP A 194 0.95 68.00 12.15
CA ASP A 194 -0.34 68.69 12.37
C ASP A 194 -0.47 69.15 13.82
#